data_AF-A0A4R4E990-F1
#
_entry.id   AF-A0A4R4E990-F1
#
_cell.length_a   1.000
_cell.length_b   1.000
_cell.length_c   1.000
_cell.angle_alpha   90.00
_cell.angle_beta   90.00
_cell.angle_gamma   90.00
#
_symmetry.space_group_name_H-M   'P 1'
#
loop_
_entity.id
_entity.type
_entity.pdbx_description
1 polymer ?
#
loop_
_entity_poly.entity_id
_entity_poly.type
_entity_poly.pdbx_seq_one_letter_code
_entity_poly.pdbx_strand_id
1 'polypeptide(L)'
;MQQTKDKTSSKTYIPSPPLFVSQSQFDIICKQNQTLISVFAKCISDIKEYLTGSFVFLLTDAHGVLLTIEYSKNLESTVRRSPIRLGMYFTEKSCGVNAISEAMSCSGPIYLRPEQHENAFFHTWHCFSTPLTIDGENIGFLDVSTVNEDMKTELIAIAKLLSEHLLSGYRSRITSQVDGDCSIKLTDRQLHVLKLIAQGHTVKSIALIMKIKECTVNHHKKIIFDKLGVRSSTEAVLKVARLPYFQKNLYYTKI
;
A
#
# COMPACT_ATOMS: atom_id res chain seq x y z
N MET A 1 23.05 3.65 -21.73
CA MET A 1 23.10 5.10 -22.03
C MET A 1 22.19 5.81 -21.05
N GLN A 2 22.75 6.30 -19.94
CA GLN A 2 22.04 7.15 -18.99
C GLN A 2 22.00 8.56 -19.56
N GLN A 3 20.80 9.10 -19.78
CA GLN A 3 20.63 10.53 -20.03
C GLN A 3 20.77 11.26 -18.70
N THR A 4 21.91 11.91 -18.51
CA THR A 4 22.10 13.01 -17.59
C THR A 4 21.23 14.17 -18.06
N LYS A 5 20.13 14.43 -17.35
CA LYS A 5 19.46 15.74 -17.43
C LYS A 5 20.07 16.66 -16.40
N ASP A 6 21.00 17.44 -16.92
CA ASP A 6 21.47 18.67 -16.33
C ASP A 6 20.31 19.67 -16.28
N LYS A 7 19.93 20.10 -15.07
CA LYS A 7 19.13 21.32 -14.83
C LYS A 7 19.58 21.97 -13.53
N THR A 8 20.65 22.75 -13.66
CA THR A 8 20.89 23.94 -12.85
C THR A 8 19.68 24.87 -12.89
N SER A 9 18.93 24.92 -11.79
CA SER A 9 18.17 26.11 -11.38
C SER A 9 18.16 26.13 -9.86
N SER A 10 19.22 26.71 -9.28
CA SER A 10 19.36 26.97 -7.85
C SER A 10 18.24 27.92 -7.41
N LYS A 11 17.09 27.35 -7.03
CA LYS A 11 16.17 28.02 -6.12
C LYS A 11 16.79 27.87 -4.74
N THR A 12 17.13 28.97 -4.10
CA THR A 12 17.59 28.98 -2.72
C THR A 12 16.44 28.43 -1.86
N TYR A 13 16.54 27.17 -1.44
CA TYR A 13 15.58 26.55 -0.53
C TYR A 13 15.64 27.33 0.79
N ILE A 14 14.55 28.04 1.11
CA ILE A 14 14.38 28.68 2.42
C ILE A 14 13.71 27.62 3.30
N PRO A 15 14.39 27.07 4.32
CA PRO A 15 13.82 25.99 5.12
C PRO A 15 12.59 26.48 5.88
N SER A 16 11.42 26.08 5.42
CA SER A 16 10.20 26.11 6.23
C SER A 16 10.23 24.96 7.24
N PRO A 17 9.68 25.14 8.45
CA PRO A 17 9.52 24.03 9.38
C PRO A 17 8.73 22.90 8.71
N PRO A 18 9.10 21.62 8.93
CA PRO A 18 8.37 20.50 8.36
C PRO A 18 6.89 20.55 8.74
N LEU A 19 6.03 20.15 7.81
CA LEU A 19 4.61 20.03 8.08
C LEU A 19 4.30 18.71 8.77
N PHE A 20 3.38 18.75 9.72
CA PHE A 20 2.89 17.60 10.47
C PHE A 20 1.38 17.49 10.32
N VAL A 21 0.86 16.26 10.32
CA VAL A 21 -0.57 16.03 10.56
C VAL A 21 -0.94 16.38 12.00
N SER A 22 -2.18 16.79 12.23
CA SER A 22 -2.67 16.93 13.60
C SER A 22 -2.71 15.57 14.30
N GLN A 23 -2.62 15.55 15.64
CA GLN A 23 -2.65 14.29 16.39
C GLN A 23 -3.91 13.45 16.09
N SER A 24 -5.08 14.09 16.00
CA SER A 24 -6.34 13.40 15.70
C SER A 24 -6.37 12.81 14.29
N GLN A 25 -5.79 13.49 13.31
CA GLN A 25 -5.63 12.95 11.95
C GLN A 25 -4.61 11.82 11.93
N PHE A 26 -3.50 11.97 12.64
CA PHE A 26 -2.47 10.93 12.72
C PHE A 26 -3.02 9.62 13.28
N ASP A 27 -3.84 9.69 14.34
CA ASP A 27 -4.48 8.50 14.91
C ASP A 27 -5.40 7.80 13.90
N ILE A 28 -6.09 8.55 13.04
CA ILE A 28 -6.93 7.99 11.97
C ILE A 28 -6.06 7.34 10.89
N ILE A 29 -5.00 8.01 10.45
CA ILE A 29 -4.05 7.50 9.44
C ILE A 29 -3.39 6.22 9.93
N CYS A 30 -2.95 6.17 11.19
CA CYS A 30 -2.38 4.97 11.80
C CYS A 30 -3.40 3.81 11.82
N LYS A 31 -4.66 4.07 12.19
CA LYS A 31 -5.72 3.05 12.15
C LYS A 31 -5.96 2.52 10.75
N GLN A 32 -6.01 3.40 9.74
CA GLN A 32 -6.20 3.01 8.34
C GLN A 32 -5.01 2.19 7.80
N ASN A 33 -3.80 2.49 8.26
CA ASN A 33 -2.56 1.83 7.83
C ASN A 33 -2.08 0.72 8.80
N GLN A 34 -2.92 0.32 9.77
CA GLN A 34 -2.51 -0.59 10.85
C GLN A 34 -1.94 -1.92 10.34
N THR A 35 -2.52 -2.47 9.28
CA THR A 35 -2.03 -3.70 8.64
C THR A 35 -0.62 -3.50 8.09
N LEU A 36 -0.36 -2.41 7.37
CA LEU A 36 0.94 -2.09 6.79
C LEU A 36 2.00 -1.89 7.88
N ILE A 37 1.68 -1.11 8.91
CA ILE A 37 2.54 -0.87 10.07
C ILE A 37 2.89 -2.19 10.77
N SER A 38 1.90 -3.07 10.98
CA SER A 38 2.12 -4.35 11.68
C SER A 38 2.98 -5.33 10.89
N VAL A 39 2.86 -5.34 9.56
CA VAL A 39 3.69 -6.18 8.68
C VAL A 39 5.11 -5.64 8.69
N PHE A 40 5.29 -4.34 8.55
CA PHE A 40 6.59 -3.69 8.66
C PHE A 40 7.30 -3.99 9.97
N ALA A 41 6.63 -3.80 11.10
CA ALA A 41 7.23 -4.08 12.41
C ALA A 41 7.69 -5.54 12.52
N LYS A 42 6.91 -6.48 11.99
CA LYS A 42 7.30 -7.90 11.93
C LYS A 42 8.54 -8.11 11.06
N CYS A 43 8.52 -7.63 9.82
CA CYS A 43 9.61 -7.85 8.88
C CYS A 43 10.92 -7.21 9.37
N ILE A 44 10.88 -6.02 9.98
CA ILE A 44 12.06 -5.41 10.61
C ILE A 44 12.53 -6.25 11.80
N SER A 45 11.63 -6.71 12.66
CA SER A 45 11.99 -7.58 13.79
C SER A 45 12.73 -8.84 13.35
N ASP A 46 12.36 -9.42 12.20
CA ASP A 46 12.97 -10.64 11.67
C ASP A 46 14.41 -10.43 11.17
N ILE A 47 14.77 -9.20 10.76
CA ILE A 47 16.09 -8.90 10.18
C ILE A 47 17.01 -8.06 11.08
N LYS A 48 16.46 -7.27 12.01
CA LYS A 48 17.21 -6.21 12.72
C LYS A 48 18.46 -6.69 13.45
N GLU A 49 18.45 -7.91 13.97
CA GLU A 49 19.57 -8.48 14.73
C GLU A 49 20.72 -8.92 13.83
N TYR A 50 20.46 -9.11 12.54
CA TYR A 50 21.44 -9.50 11.53
C TYR A 50 22.02 -8.30 10.77
N LEU A 51 21.41 -7.11 10.91
CA LEU A 51 21.91 -5.90 10.29
C LEU A 51 23.11 -5.35 11.05
N THR A 52 24.19 -5.06 10.32
CA THR A 52 25.40 -4.46 10.86
C THR A 52 25.60 -3.06 10.31
N GLY A 53 26.13 -2.15 11.15
CA GLY A 53 26.30 -0.74 10.79
C GLY A 53 25.10 0.13 11.17
N SER A 54 25.08 1.35 10.65
CA SER A 54 24.06 2.33 10.99
C SER A 54 22.93 2.32 9.97
N PHE A 55 21.69 2.18 10.42
CA PHE A 55 20.54 2.21 9.52
C PHE A 55 19.36 2.95 10.16
N VAL A 56 18.54 3.56 9.31
CA VAL A 56 17.23 4.11 9.65
C VAL A 56 16.25 3.64 8.59
N PHE A 57 15.24 2.87 8.98
CA PHE A 57 14.09 2.55 8.15
C PHE A 57 12.95 3.50 8.47
N LEU A 58 12.33 4.05 7.43
CA LEU A 58 11.11 4.85 7.52
C LEU A 58 10.01 4.17 6.73
N LEU A 59 8.80 4.16 7.30
CA LEU A 59 7.60 3.73 6.61
C LEU A 59 6.62 4.90 6.56
N THR A 60 6.17 5.24 5.36
CA THR A 60 5.14 6.27 5.15
C THR A 60 3.87 5.68 4.54
N ASP A 61 2.76 6.40 4.66
CA ASP A 61 1.56 6.14 3.86
C ASP A 61 1.73 6.63 2.40
N ALA A 62 0.72 6.41 1.58
CA ALA A 62 0.73 6.82 0.17
C ALA A 62 0.85 8.34 -0.06
N HIS A 63 0.58 9.15 0.97
CA HIS A 63 0.68 10.60 0.94
C HIS A 63 2.02 11.12 1.52
N GLY A 64 2.92 10.22 1.92
CA GLY A 64 4.22 10.55 2.49
C GLY A 64 4.17 10.94 3.97
N VAL A 65 3.11 10.59 4.71
CA VAL A 65 3.05 10.78 6.16
C VAL A 65 3.84 9.69 6.86
N LEU A 66 4.80 10.06 7.71
CA LEU A 66 5.61 9.10 8.46
C LEU A 66 4.78 8.33 9.50
N LEU A 67 4.65 7.02 9.30
CA LEU A 67 3.88 6.11 10.14
C LEU A 67 4.72 5.49 11.25
N THR A 68 5.94 5.07 10.93
CA THR A 68 6.87 4.47 11.89
C THR A 68 8.32 4.63 11.44
N ILE A 69 9.23 4.55 12.41
CA ILE A 69 10.68 4.68 12.26
C ILE A 69 11.37 3.58 13.06
N GLU A 70 12.32 2.89 12.44
CA GLU A 70 13.15 1.86 13.08
C GLU A 70 14.61 2.16 12.78
N TYR A 71 15.50 2.06 13.76
CA TYR A 71 16.89 2.46 13.56
C TYR A 71 17.85 1.68 14.45
N SER A 72 19.11 1.64 14.04
CA SER A 72 20.19 1.02 14.82
C SER A 72 20.46 1.82 16.11
N LYS A 73 20.73 1.13 17.23
CA LYS A 73 20.88 1.77 18.56
C LYS A 73 21.91 2.90 18.61
N ASN A 74 22.98 2.81 17.80
CA ASN A 74 24.02 3.85 17.73
C ASN A 74 23.50 5.18 17.14
N LEU A 75 22.38 5.17 16.41
CA LEU A 75 21.75 6.36 15.84
C LEU A 75 20.67 7.00 16.72
N GLU A 76 20.35 6.43 17.89
CA GLU A 76 19.31 6.95 18.81
C GLU A 76 19.46 8.46 19.07
N SER A 77 20.67 8.91 19.42
CA SER A 77 20.92 10.33 19.71
C SER A 77 20.79 11.24 18.48
N THR A 78 21.07 10.71 17.28
CA THR A 78 20.97 11.41 16.01
C THR A 78 19.50 11.56 15.61
N VAL A 79 18.74 10.46 15.66
CA VAL A 79 17.30 10.45 15.37
C VAL A 79 16.55 11.34 16.38
N ARG A 80 16.86 11.26 17.67
CA ARG A 80 16.20 12.09 18.70
C ARG A 80 16.47 13.59 18.52
N ARG A 81 17.64 13.98 17.99
CA ARG A 81 17.97 15.39 17.70
C ARG A 81 17.44 15.86 16.34
N SER A 82 17.05 14.94 15.46
CA SER A 82 16.43 15.26 14.18
C SER A 82 15.03 15.87 14.35
N PRO A 83 14.51 16.59 13.35
CA PRO A 83 13.10 16.99 13.28
C PRO A 83 12.17 15.84 12.86
N ILE A 84 12.70 14.67 12.50
CA ILE A 84 11.91 13.53 12.00
C ILE A 84 11.07 12.95 13.13
N ARG A 85 9.75 13.12 13.06
CA ARG A 85 8.79 12.55 14.01
C ARG A 85 7.60 11.97 13.28
N LEU A 86 6.93 11.02 13.93
CA LEU A 86 5.70 10.43 13.43
C LEU A 86 4.68 11.53 13.08
N GLY A 87 3.97 11.35 11.97
CA GLY A 87 3.05 12.34 11.43
C GLY A 87 3.68 13.44 10.57
N MET A 88 5.01 13.44 10.40
CA MET A 88 5.69 14.36 9.48
C MET A 88 5.38 14.02 8.02
N TYR A 89 5.16 15.04 7.18
CA TYR A 89 5.06 14.88 5.73
C TYR A 89 6.44 14.91 5.08
N PHE A 90 6.78 13.87 4.31
CA PHE A 90 7.98 13.76 3.49
C PHE A 90 7.79 14.26 2.04
N THR A 91 6.71 14.99 1.76
CA THR A 91 6.50 15.61 0.45
C THR A 91 7.53 16.70 0.16
N GLU A 92 7.81 16.96 -1.12
CA GLU A 92 8.73 18.04 -1.54
C GLU A 92 8.31 19.40 -0.96
N LYS A 93 6.99 19.67 -0.96
CA LYS A 93 6.41 20.89 -0.36
C LYS A 93 6.72 21.06 1.13
N SER A 94 6.85 19.95 1.86
CA SER A 94 7.05 19.95 3.31
C SER A 94 8.54 19.95 3.69
N CYS A 95 9.34 19.12 3.02
CA CYS A 95 10.72 18.84 3.42
C CYS A 95 11.78 19.21 2.37
N GLY A 96 11.38 19.73 1.20
CA GLY A 96 12.22 19.82 0.01
C GLY A 96 12.44 18.44 -0.63
N VAL A 97 13.25 18.42 -1.68
CA VAL A 97 13.64 17.18 -2.37
C VAL A 97 14.32 16.20 -1.40
N ASN A 98 13.72 15.02 -1.27
CA ASN A 98 14.19 13.88 -0.50
C ASN A 98 13.82 12.57 -1.21
N ALA A 99 14.40 11.44 -0.79
CA ALA A 99 14.20 10.18 -1.52
C ALA A 99 12.72 9.73 -1.59
N ILE A 100 11.92 9.98 -0.55
CA ILE A 100 10.48 9.67 -0.55
C ILE A 100 9.75 10.61 -1.53
N SER A 101 9.99 11.93 -1.49
CA SER A 101 9.34 12.85 -2.44
C SER A 101 9.69 12.55 -3.89
N GLU A 102 10.93 12.15 -4.17
CA GLU A 102 11.34 11.74 -5.51
C GLU A 102 10.69 10.41 -5.91
N ALA A 103 10.59 9.44 -5.00
CA ALA A 103 9.90 8.18 -5.27
C ALA A 103 8.40 8.40 -5.55
N MET A 104 7.77 9.38 -4.88
CA MET A 104 6.40 9.82 -5.19
C MET A 104 6.28 10.32 -6.64
N SER A 105 7.21 11.18 -7.07
CA SER A 105 7.19 11.80 -8.39
C SER A 105 7.51 10.80 -9.52
N CYS A 106 8.46 9.88 -9.30
CA CYS A 106 8.90 8.93 -10.31
C CYS A 106 8.13 7.60 -10.30
N SER A 107 7.32 7.33 -9.28
CA SER A 107 6.61 6.05 -9.10
C SER A 107 7.54 4.83 -9.20
N GLY A 108 8.75 4.95 -8.65
CA GLY A 108 9.78 3.93 -8.72
C GLY A 108 10.86 4.12 -7.65
N PRO A 109 11.79 3.16 -7.52
CA PRO A 109 12.85 3.23 -6.52
C PRO A 109 13.83 4.36 -6.84
N ILE A 110 14.19 5.14 -5.82
CA ILE A 110 15.10 6.26 -5.90
C ILE A 110 16.25 6.06 -4.90
N TYR A 111 17.47 6.27 -5.37
CA TYR A 111 18.63 6.46 -4.52
C TYR A 111 19.06 7.92 -4.59
N LEU A 112 19.16 8.57 -3.43
CA LEU A 112 19.49 9.97 -3.30
C LEU A 112 20.72 10.13 -2.39
N ARG A 113 21.74 10.82 -2.90
CA ARG A 113 22.98 11.12 -2.17
C ARG A 113 22.85 12.42 -1.37
N PRO A 114 23.68 12.64 -0.34
CA PRO A 114 23.68 13.83 0.49
C PRO A 114 23.57 15.15 -0.28
N GLU A 115 24.32 15.31 -1.38
CA GLU A 115 24.39 16.54 -2.16
C GLU A 115 23.13 16.80 -3.00
N GLN A 116 22.31 15.76 -3.19
CA GLN A 116 21.08 15.82 -3.97
C GLN A 116 19.87 16.21 -3.13
N HIS A 117 19.99 16.26 -1.80
CA HIS A 117 18.94 16.76 -0.92
C HIS A 117 18.89 18.29 -0.95
N GLU A 118 17.70 18.87 -1.04
CA GLU A 118 17.55 20.33 -0.95
C GLU A 118 17.67 20.84 0.50
N ASN A 119 17.25 20.04 1.47
CA ASN A 119 17.25 20.42 2.87
C ASN A 119 18.56 20.01 3.56
N ALA A 120 19.23 20.99 4.15
CA ALA A 120 20.53 20.84 4.81
C ALA A 120 20.56 19.79 5.91
N PHE A 121 19.42 19.47 6.52
CA PHE A 121 19.33 18.39 7.50
C PHE A 121 19.74 17.03 6.93
N PHE A 122 19.43 16.77 5.65
CA PHE A 122 19.73 15.51 4.98
C PHE A 122 21.09 15.52 4.25
N HIS A 123 21.90 16.57 4.35
CA HIS A 123 23.23 16.67 3.69
C HIS A 123 24.29 15.75 4.30
N THR A 124 23.92 14.87 5.23
CA THR A 124 24.76 13.76 5.70
C THR A 124 24.10 12.40 5.55
N TRP A 125 22.94 12.35 4.88
CA TRP A 125 22.10 11.17 4.74
C TRP A 125 22.23 10.63 3.32
N HIS A 126 22.42 9.33 3.21
CA HIS A 126 22.19 8.60 1.98
C HIS A 126 20.86 7.89 2.12
N CYS A 127 19.96 8.05 1.15
CA CYS A 127 18.60 7.54 1.23
C CYS A 127 18.28 6.66 0.03
N PHE A 128 17.68 5.50 0.26
CA PHE A 128 17.07 4.66 -0.75
C PHE A 128 15.59 4.49 -0.42
N SER A 129 14.72 5.01 -1.28
CA SER A 129 13.28 4.89 -1.12
C SER A 129 12.68 4.07 -2.25
N THR A 130 11.70 3.23 -1.93
CA THR A 130 10.92 2.47 -2.92
C THR A 130 9.43 2.56 -2.60
N PRO A 131 8.58 2.79 -3.62
CA PRO A 131 7.14 2.73 -3.44
C PRO A 131 6.69 1.30 -3.13
N LEU A 132 5.63 1.18 -2.34
CA LEU A 132 4.95 -0.06 -2.02
C LEU A 132 3.65 -0.08 -2.82
N THR A 133 3.64 -0.77 -3.96
CA THR A 133 2.51 -0.75 -4.90
C THR A 133 1.82 -2.11 -4.97
N ILE A 134 0.49 -2.11 -4.89
CA ILE A 134 -0.37 -3.28 -5.06
C ILE A 134 -1.37 -3.01 -6.17
N ASP A 135 -1.39 -3.86 -7.20
CA ASP A 135 -2.34 -3.77 -8.31
C ASP A 135 -2.42 -2.37 -8.97
N GLY A 136 -1.30 -1.66 -8.99
CA GLY A 136 -1.17 -0.30 -9.54
C GLY A 136 -1.44 0.83 -8.55
N GLU A 137 -1.94 0.52 -7.35
CA GLU A 137 -2.21 1.48 -6.28
C GLU A 137 -1.04 1.53 -5.30
N ASN A 138 -0.55 2.74 -5.02
CA ASN A 138 0.50 2.94 -4.02
C ASN A 138 -0.11 2.96 -2.61
N ILE A 139 0.41 2.12 -1.72
CA ILE A 139 -0.03 2.03 -0.32
C ILE A 139 0.95 2.71 0.65
N GLY A 140 2.13 3.15 0.18
CA GLY A 140 3.13 3.81 1.01
C GLY A 140 4.54 3.70 0.46
N PHE A 141 5.51 4.19 1.23
CA PHE A 141 6.92 4.11 0.84
C PHE A 141 7.75 3.48 1.96
N LEU A 142 8.68 2.62 1.54
CA LEU A 142 9.76 2.14 2.39
C LEU A 142 11.00 2.96 2.04
N ASP A 143 11.57 3.64 3.03
CA ASP A 143 12.88 4.26 2.91
C ASP A 143 13.87 3.58 3.84
N VAL A 144 15.10 3.42 3.38
CA VAL A 144 16.25 3.09 4.21
C VAL A 144 17.32 4.16 4.04
N SER A 145 17.90 4.57 5.16
CA SER A 145 18.90 5.63 5.22
C SER A 145 20.13 5.22 6.03
N THR A 146 21.31 5.66 5.60
CA THR A 146 22.54 5.69 6.42
C THR A 146 22.91 7.15 6.72
N VAL A 147 23.56 7.38 7.86
CA VAL A 147 23.91 8.75 8.32
C VAL A 147 25.39 8.84 8.61
N ASN A 148 26.05 9.84 8.03
CA ASN A 148 27.50 10.08 8.12
C ASN A 148 28.37 8.92 7.60
N GLU A 149 27.80 8.01 6.81
CA GLU A 149 28.50 6.93 6.14
C GLU A 149 27.83 6.61 4.80
N ASP A 150 28.61 6.08 3.87
CA ASP A 150 28.11 5.66 2.56
C ASP A 150 27.08 4.55 2.69
N MET A 151 26.05 4.62 1.84
CA MET A 151 25.06 3.55 1.74
C MET A 151 25.72 2.28 1.22
N LYS A 152 25.66 1.21 2.04
CA LYS A 152 26.09 -0.12 1.62
C LYS A 152 25.11 -0.68 0.59
N THR A 153 25.63 -1.25 -0.50
CA THR A 153 24.80 -1.85 -1.56
C THR A 153 23.93 -3.01 -1.06
N GLU A 154 24.39 -3.71 -0.03
CA GLU A 154 23.68 -4.77 0.67
C GLU A 154 22.44 -4.23 1.37
N LEU A 155 22.49 -3.02 1.93
CA LEU A 155 21.33 -2.40 2.57
C LEU A 155 20.26 -2.00 1.56
N ILE A 156 20.66 -1.56 0.36
CA ILE A 156 19.75 -1.35 -0.77
C ILE A 156 19.10 -2.67 -1.20
N ALA A 157 19.90 -3.75 -1.30
CA ALA A 157 19.38 -5.07 -1.65
C ALA A 157 18.38 -5.58 -0.61
N ILE A 158 18.70 -5.40 0.69
CA ILE A 158 17.80 -5.72 1.80
C ILE A 158 16.52 -4.92 1.70
N ALA A 159 16.57 -3.60 1.44
CA ALA A 159 15.38 -2.78 1.30
C ALA A 159 14.48 -3.23 0.13
N LYS A 160 15.06 -3.63 -1.00
CA LYS A 160 14.30 -4.20 -2.13
C LYS A 160 13.65 -5.55 -1.80
N LEU A 161 14.35 -6.43 -1.10
CA LEU A 161 13.78 -7.71 -0.67
C LEU A 161 12.70 -7.51 0.40
N LEU A 162 12.93 -6.55 1.31
CA LEU A 162 12.02 -6.17 2.36
C LEU A 162 10.74 -5.57 1.78
N SER A 163 10.80 -4.74 0.74
CA SER A 163 9.61 -4.21 0.08
C SER A 163 8.74 -5.31 -0.52
N GLU A 164 9.33 -6.30 -1.19
CA GLU A 164 8.57 -7.44 -1.72
C GLU A 164 7.97 -8.30 -0.59
N HIS A 165 8.73 -8.53 0.48
CA HIS A 165 8.27 -9.29 1.63
C HIS A 165 7.12 -8.56 2.37
N LEU A 166 7.22 -7.24 2.51
CA LEU A 166 6.17 -6.35 3.02
C LEU A 166 4.90 -6.46 2.20
N LEU A 167 5.00 -6.34 0.87
CA LEU A 167 3.86 -6.41 -0.04
C LEU A 167 3.18 -7.79 0.02
N SER A 168 3.97 -8.88 0.05
CA SER A 168 3.45 -10.24 0.23
C SER A 168 2.71 -10.41 1.56
N GLY A 169 3.33 -9.96 2.66
CA GLY A 169 2.73 -10.02 3.99
C GLY A 169 1.45 -9.18 4.11
N TYR A 170 1.45 -7.99 3.51
CA TYR A 170 0.28 -7.12 3.44
C TYR A 170 -0.85 -7.77 2.64
N ARG A 171 -0.57 -8.28 1.44
CA ARG A 171 -1.53 -9.02 0.59
C ARG A 171 -2.19 -10.16 1.35
N SER A 172 -1.39 -10.99 2.03
CA SER A 172 -1.89 -12.12 2.81
C SER A 172 -2.82 -11.68 3.96
N ARG A 173 -2.51 -10.56 4.62
CA ARG A 173 -3.36 -10.03 5.70
C ARG A 173 -4.63 -9.40 5.18
N ILE A 174 -4.59 -8.61 4.11
CA ILE A 174 -5.82 -8.03 3.54
C ILE A 174 -6.73 -9.13 2.98
N THR A 175 -6.21 -10.19 2.35
CA THR A 175 -7.04 -11.32 1.90
C THR A 175 -7.66 -12.06 3.08
N SER A 176 -6.88 -12.28 4.16
CA SER A 176 -7.38 -12.92 5.39
C SER A 176 -8.39 -12.05 6.16
N GLN A 177 -8.27 -10.72 6.10
CA GLN A 177 -9.22 -9.77 6.69
C GLN A 177 -10.50 -9.64 5.86
N VAL A 178 -10.40 -9.70 4.53
CA VAL A 178 -11.56 -9.76 3.63
C VAL A 178 -12.33 -11.07 3.80
N ASP A 179 -11.64 -12.18 4.07
CA ASP A 179 -12.29 -13.46 4.44
C ASP A 179 -12.91 -13.43 5.85
N GLY A 180 -12.41 -12.57 6.75
CA GLY A 180 -12.92 -12.38 8.10
C GLY A 180 -14.15 -11.46 8.21
N ASP A 181 -14.32 -10.50 7.29
CA ASP A 181 -15.40 -9.50 7.35
C ASP A 181 -16.36 -9.51 6.13
N CYS A 182 -16.08 -10.31 5.08
CA CYS A 182 -17.00 -10.47 3.95
C CYS A 182 -16.94 -11.84 3.26
N SER A 183 -16.80 -12.92 4.02
CA SER A 183 -17.11 -14.26 3.50
C SER A 183 -18.63 -14.43 3.44
N ILE A 184 -19.28 -13.80 2.47
CA ILE A 184 -20.59 -14.26 2.00
C ILE A 184 -20.35 -15.58 1.26
N LYS A 185 -20.25 -16.67 2.03
CA LYS A 185 -20.11 -18.04 1.52
C LYS A 185 -21.38 -18.41 0.76
N LEU A 186 -21.41 -18.08 -0.52
CA LEU A 186 -22.36 -18.66 -1.46
C LEU A 186 -21.90 -20.08 -1.78
N THR A 187 -22.84 -21.02 -1.79
CA THR A 187 -22.56 -22.38 -2.28
C THR A 187 -22.32 -22.34 -3.79
N ASP A 188 -21.68 -23.38 -4.37
CA ASP A 188 -21.43 -23.45 -5.82
C ASP A 188 -22.70 -23.23 -6.66
N ARG A 189 -23.84 -23.74 -6.18
CA ARG A 189 -25.14 -23.53 -6.82
C ARG A 189 -25.59 -22.07 -6.74
N GLN A 190 -25.40 -21.41 -5.60
CA GLN A 190 -25.75 -20.00 -5.43
C GLN A 190 -24.83 -19.10 -6.28
N LEU A 191 -23.55 -19.45 -6.38
CA LEU A 191 -22.57 -18.77 -7.22
C LEU A 191 -22.94 -18.88 -8.71
N HIS A 192 -23.35 -20.06 -9.17
CA HIS A 192 -23.79 -20.28 -10.54
C HIS A 192 -25.04 -19.45 -10.86
N VAL A 193 -26.05 -19.44 -9.98
CA VAL A 193 -27.24 -18.59 -10.14
C VAL A 193 -26.85 -17.11 -10.22
N LEU A 194 -25.97 -16.63 -9.34
CA LEU A 194 -25.52 -15.24 -9.33
C LEU A 194 -24.76 -14.85 -10.60
N LYS A 195 -23.93 -15.76 -11.14
CA LYS A 195 -23.23 -15.55 -12.42
C LYS A 195 -24.21 -15.39 -13.58
N LEU A 196 -25.25 -16.23 -13.65
CA LEU A 196 -26.28 -16.13 -14.68
C LEU A 196 -27.12 -14.84 -14.55
N ILE A 197 -27.38 -14.38 -13.33
CA ILE A 197 -28.01 -13.07 -13.08
C ILE A 197 -27.12 -11.93 -13.59
N ALA A 198 -25.81 -11.98 -13.32
CA ALA A 198 -24.86 -10.98 -13.80
C ALA A 198 -24.72 -10.94 -15.34
N GLN A 199 -24.99 -12.07 -16.00
CA GLN A 199 -25.06 -12.17 -17.46
C GLN A 199 -26.41 -11.71 -18.05
N GLY A 200 -27.36 -11.30 -17.21
CA GLY A 200 -28.67 -10.78 -17.65
C GLY A 200 -29.71 -11.87 -17.94
N HIS A 201 -29.49 -13.12 -17.54
CA HIS A 201 -30.47 -14.18 -17.73
C HIS A 201 -31.72 -13.98 -16.84
N THR A 202 -32.89 -14.24 -17.42
CA THR A 202 -34.16 -14.24 -16.67
C THR A 202 -34.26 -15.49 -15.78
N VAL A 203 -35.14 -15.46 -14.76
CA VAL A 203 -35.40 -16.61 -13.88
C VAL A 203 -35.78 -17.87 -14.68
N LYS A 204 -36.58 -17.69 -15.74
CA LYS A 204 -36.97 -18.76 -16.66
C LYS A 204 -35.75 -19.36 -17.39
N SER A 205 -34.90 -18.49 -17.93
CA SER A 205 -33.66 -18.91 -18.61
C SER A 205 -32.72 -19.65 -17.66
N ILE A 206 -32.55 -19.16 -16.44
CA ILE A 206 -31.70 -19.79 -15.41
C ILE A 206 -32.22 -21.18 -15.05
N ALA A 207 -33.54 -21.33 -14.87
CA ALA A 207 -34.18 -22.61 -14.58
C ALA A 207 -33.89 -23.65 -15.67
N LEU A 208 -33.96 -23.25 -16.94
CA LEU A 208 -33.63 -24.10 -18.09
C LEU A 208 -32.13 -24.46 -18.13
N ILE A 209 -31.24 -23.48 -17.97
CA ILE A 209 -29.78 -23.68 -18.01
C ILE A 209 -29.33 -24.63 -16.89
N MET A 210 -29.84 -24.43 -15.69
CA MET A 210 -29.46 -25.22 -14.51
C MET A 210 -30.28 -26.52 -14.36
N LYS A 211 -31.27 -26.76 -15.22
CA LYS A 211 -32.20 -27.90 -15.16
C LYS A 211 -32.88 -28.05 -13.79
N ILE A 212 -33.38 -26.93 -13.25
CA ILE A 212 -34.10 -26.86 -11.97
C ILE A 212 -35.42 -26.10 -12.13
N LYS A 213 -36.32 -26.20 -11.15
CA LYS A 213 -37.60 -25.46 -11.16
C LYS A 213 -37.37 -23.96 -10.92
N GLU A 214 -38.19 -23.10 -11.54
CA GLU A 214 -38.15 -21.64 -11.32
C GLU A 214 -38.29 -21.25 -9.83
N CYS A 215 -39.10 -22.00 -9.07
CA CYS A 215 -39.22 -21.80 -7.63
C CYS A 215 -37.89 -22.01 -6.88
N THR A 216 -37.06 -22.96 -7.31
CA THR A 216 -35.73 -23.22 -6.74
C THR A 216 -34.76 -22.09 -7.09
N VAL A 217 -34.85 -21.53 -8.31
CA VAL A 217 -34.08 -20.34 -8.70
C VAL A 217 -34.45 -19.14 -7.82
N ASN A 218 -35.74 -18.89 -7.62
CA ASN A 218 -36.22 -17.82 -6.75
C ASN A 218 -35.78 -18.01 -5.28
N HIS A 219 -35.77 -19.26 -4.79
CA HIS A 219 -35.24 -19.59 -3.48
C HIS A 219 -33.74 -19.27 -3.36
N HIS A 220 -32.92 -19.69 -4.34
CA HIS A 220 -31.50 -19.34 -4.37
C HIS A 220 -31.29 -17.83 -4.44
N LYS A 221 -32.05 -17.13 -5.27
CA LYS A 221 -32.00 -15.67 -5.42
C LYS A 221 -32.31 -14.94 -4.10
N LYS A 222 -33.30 -15.40 -3.33
CA LYS A 222 -33.59 -14.88 -1.99
C LYS A 222 -32.40 -15.06 -1.04
N ILE A 223 -31.85 -16.27 -0.95
CA ILE A 223 -30.69 -16.54 -0.07
C ILE A 223 -29.48 -15.71 -0.49
N ILE A 224 -29.24 -15.57 -1.79
CA ILE A 224 -28.15 -14.74 -2.31
C ILE A 224 -28.36 -13.28 -1.88
N PHE A 225 -29.57 -12.75 -2.00
CA PHE A 225 -29.86 -11.35 -1.64
C PHE A 225 -29.76 -11.10 -0.14
N ASP A 226 -30.27 -12.02 0.67
CA ASP A 226 -30.16 -11.95 2.13
C ASP A 226 -28.69 -11.96 2.55
N LYS A 227 -27.88 -12.87 1.98
CA LYS A 227 -26.44 -12.94 2.26
C LYS A 227 -25.68 -11.72 1.73
N LEU A 228 -26.03 -11.21 0.56
CA LEU A 228 -25.42 -10.00 -0.03
C LEU A 228 -25.92 -8.71 0.62
N GLY A 229 -26.97 -8.74 1.45
CA GLY A 229 -27.59 -7.55 2.04
C GLY A 229 -28.13 -6.58 0.97
N VAL A 230 -28.69 -7.12 -0.11
CA VAL A 230 -29.23 -6.35 -1.25
C VAL A 230 -30.70 -6.67 -1.47
N ARG A 231 -31.43 -5.80 -2.15
CA ARG A 231 -32.89 -5.96 -2.37
C ARG A 231 -33.26 -6.25 -3.82
N SER A 232 -32.33 -6.10 -4.76
CA SER A 232 -32.60 -6.29 -6.19
C SER A 232 -31.47 -7.01 -6.92
N SER A 233 -31.81 -7.53 -8.09
CA SER A 233 -30.83 -8.18 -8.97
C SER A 233 -29.77 -7.20 -9.47
N THR A 234 -30.18 -5.97 -9.81
CA THR A 234 -29.28 -4.90 -10.24
C THR A 234 -28.29 -4.51 -9.14
N GLU A 235 -28.78 -4.36 -7.91
CA GLU A 235 -27.95 -4.05 -6.74
C GLU A 235 -26.98 -5.18 -6.42
N ALA A 236 -27.43 -6.44 -6.52
CA ALA A 236 -26.57 -7.61 -6.40
C ALA A 236 -25.42 -7.58 -7.42
N VAL A 237 -25.72 -7.29 -8.69
CA VAL A 237 -24.73 -7.22 -9.77
C VAL A 237 -23.73 -6.07 -9.54
N LEU A 238 -24.21 -4.89 -9.13
CA LEU A 238 -23.33 -3.75 -8.81
C LEU A 238 -22.41 -4.03 -7.63
N LYS A 239 -22.91 -4.70 -6.59
CA LYS A 239 -22.12 -5.08 -5.42
C LYS A 239 -21.06 -6.11 -5.78
N VAL A 240 -21.42 -7.08 -6.61
CA VAL A 240 -20.51 -8.12 -7.12
C VAL A 240 -19.43 -7.56 -8.04
N ALA A 241 -19.75 -6.57 -8.88
CA ALA A 241 -18.78 -5.92 -9.78
C ALA A 241 -17.64 -5.21 -9.03
N ARG A 242 -17.88 -4.82 -7.77
CA ARG A 242 -16.90 -4.21 -6.87
C ARG A 242 -16.01 -5.24 -6.14
N LEU A 243 -16.33 -6.53 -6.23
CA LEU A 243 -15.54 -7.58 -5.59
C LEU A 243 -14.42 -8.08 -6.52
N PRO A 244 -13.15 -8.09 -6.08
CA PRO A 244 -12.00 -8.52 -6.90
C PRO A 244 -12.13 -9.95 -7.45
N TYR A 245 -12.78 -10.85 -6.69
CA TYR A 245 -12.98 -12.26 -7.07
C TYR A 245 -13.79 -12.42 -8.37
N PHE A 246 -14.77 -11.54 -8.61
CA PHE A 246 -15.66 -11.64 -9.77
C PHE A 246 -15.14 -10.88 -10.98
N GLN A 247 -14.28 -9.88 -10.80
CA GLN A 247 -13.66 -9.16 -11.91
C GLN A 247 -12.84 -10.10 -12.80
N LYS A 248 -12.08 -11.05 -12.23
CA LYS A 248 -11.30 -12.02 -13.03
C LYS A 248 -12.15 -12.97 -13.89
N ASN A 249 -13.45 -13.13 -13.62
CA ASN A 249 -14.31 -14.13 -14.27
C ASN A 249 -15.45 -13.55 -15.12
N LEU A 250 -15.64 -12.22 -15.16
CA LEU A 250 -16.67 -11.56 -15.98
C LEU A 250 -16.15 -11.02 -17.33
N TYR A 251 -14.83 -10.86 -17.51
CA TYR A 251 -14.27 -10.25 -18.72
C TYR A 251 -14.04 -11.21 -19.91
N TYR A 252 -14.43 -12.49 -19.83
CA TYR A 252 -14.21 -13.46 -20.92
C TYR A 252 -15.42 -13.76 -21.81
N THR A 253 -16.47 -12.92 -21.81
CA THR A 253 -17.59 -13.16 -22.74
C THR A 253 -18.25 -11.86 -23.20
N LYS A 254 -17.49 -11.05 -23.95
CA LYS A 254 -18.02 -10.14 -24.96
C LYS A 254 -17.03 -10.10 -26.13
N ILE A 255 -17.20 -10.99 -27.10
CA ILE A 255 -17.59 -10.68 -28.49
C ILE A 255 -18.46 -11.83 -28.97
#